data_AF-A0A6G1GXX3-F1
#
_entry.id   AF-A0A6G1GXX3-F1
#
_cell.length_a   1.000
_cell.length_b   1.000
_cell.length_c   1.000
_cell.angle_alpha   90.00
_cell.angle_beta   90.00
_cell.angle_gamma   90.00
#
_symmetry.space_group_name_H-M   'P 1'
#
loop_
_entity.id
_entity.type
_entity.pdbx_description
1 polymer ?
#
loop_
_entity_poly.entity_id
_entity_poly.type
_entity_poly.pdbx_seq_one_letter_code
_entity_poly.pdbx_strand_id
1 'polypeptide(L)'
;MDRIDEAIADLRTQSVPNFHRTAKKYGLITSTLSRRFKGQTVARDEYQAHDRLLNETQEAVLVKYINNLSDKCLPPTTAMVGSMAAGLCKKQPGKDWVPRFVGRHREHLQIGFLEGFDLSRKKADNAFEYRRFFE
;
A
#
# COMPACT_ATOMS: atom_id res chain seq x y z
N MET A 1 7.92 2.20 21.48
CA MET A 1 8.68 0.94 21.34
C MET A 1 7.66 -0.19 21.28
N ASP A 2 7.77 -1.12 20.33
CA ASP A 2 6.87 -2.28 20.25
C ASP A 2 7.14 -3.21 21.46
N ARG A 3 6.08 -3.71 22.11
CA ARG A 3 6.19 -4.60 23.29
C ARG A 3 6.97 -5.88 22.95
N ILE A 4 6.93 -6.29 21.69
CA ILE A 4 7.68 -7.45 21.18
C ILE A 4 9.18 -7.14 21.14
N ASP A 5 9.59 -5.93 20.73
CA ASP A 5 11.00 -5.56 20.63
C ASP A 5 11.63 -5.40 22.02
N GLU A 6 10.87 -4.86 22.99
CA GLU A 6 11.27 -4.83 24.41
C GLU A 6 11.46 -6.23 24.99
N ALA A 7 10.55 -7.16 24.68
CA ALA A 7 10.66 -8.55 25.10
C ALA A 7 11.87 -9.26 24.48
N ILE A 8 12.25 -8.92 23.24
CA ILE A 8 13.46 -9.44 22.59
C ILE A 8 14.72 -8.89 23.25
N ALA A 9 14.75 -7.60 23.59
CA ALA A 9 15.87 -7.00 24.31
C ALA A 9 16.08 -7.70 25.67
N ASP A 10 15.00 -7.95 26.42
CA ASP A 10 15.03 -8.68 27.70
C ASP A 10 15.44 -10.16 27.54
N LEU A 11 15.19 -10.79 26.39
CA LEU A 11 15.70 -12.13 26.11
C LEU A 11 17.19 -12.13 25.79
N ARG A 12 17.71 -11.07 25.15
CA ARG A 12 19.13 -10.95 24.79
C ARG A 12 20.05 -10.71 25.99
N THR A 13 19.52 -10.18 27.10
CA THR A 13 20.28 -9.98 28.36
C THR A 13 20.40 -11.26 29.19
N GLN A 14 19.60 -12.28 28.89
CA GLN A 14 19.60 -13.55 29.62
C GLN A 14 20.69 -14.48 29.07
N SER A 15 21.47 -15.11 29.97
CA SER A 15 22.46 -16.12 29.57
C SER A 15 21.83 -17.34 28.91
N VAL A 16 20.62 -17.71 29.36
CA VAL A 16 19.76 -18.73 28.75
C VAL A 16 18.39 -18.10 28.49
N PRO A 17 17.98 -17.92 27.22
CA PRO A 17 16.72 -17.25 26.88
C PRO A 17 15.50 -18.02 27.39
N ASN A 18 14.76 -17.44 28.34
CA ASN A 18 13.51 -18.02 28.84
C ASN A 18 12.29 -17.33 28.19
N PHE A 19 11.79 -17.93 27.11
CA PHE A 19 10.65 -17.41 26.36
C PHE A 19 9.36 -17.36 27.17
N HIS A 20 9.10 -18.35 28.03
CA HIS A 20 7.82 -18.45 28.75
C HIS A 20 7.67 -17.36 29.80
N ARG A 21 8.71 -17.18 30.63
CA ARG A 21 8.71 -16.15 31.67
C ARG A 21 8.66 -14.75 31.07
N THR A 22 9.44 -14.53 30.01
CA THR A 22 9.51 -13.23 29.34
C THR A 22 8.19 -12.92 28.62
N ALA A 23 7.61 -13.87 27.89
CA ALA A 23 6.31 -13.67 27.25
C ALA A 23 5.20 -13.35 28.28
N LYS A 24 5.17 -14.04 29.42
CA LYS A 24 4.22 -13.75 30.51
C LYS A 24 4.40 -12.34 31.08
N LYS A 25 5.64 -11.89 31.27
CA LYS A 25 5.97 -10.53 31.75
C LYS A 25 5.43 -9.44 30.81
N TYR A 26 5.51 -9.65 29.50
CA TYR A 26 5.05 -8.68 28.49
C TYR A 26 3.62 -8.93 27.98
N GLY A 27 2.92 -9.96 28.48
CA GLY A 27 1.58 -10.33 28.02
C GLY A 27 1.52 -10.85 26.58
N LEU A 28 2.61 -11.47 26.10
CA LEU A 28 2.76 -11.97 24.74
C LEU A 28 2.51 -13.49 24.68
N ILE A 29 2.20 -13.97 23.47
CA ILE A 29 2.19 -15.40 23.18
C ILE A 29 3.65 -15.87 23.00
N THR A 30 4.02 -16.96 23.69
CA THR A 30 5.36 -17.54 23.67
C THR A 30 5.83 -17.94 22.27
N SER A 31 4.95 -18.53 21.47
CA SER A 31 5.27 -18.94 20.10
C SER A 31 5.60 -17.74 19.22
N THR A 32 4.85 -16.64 19.33
CA THR A 32 5.12 -15.37 18.62
C THR A 32 6.48 -14.81 19.00
N LEU A 33 6.78 -14.73 20.31
CA LEU A 33 8.06 -14.22 20.80
C LEU A 33 9.24 -15.08 20.33
N SER A 34 9.09 -16.42 20.36
CA SER A 34 10.13 -17.34 19.90
C SER A 34 10.40 -17.21 18.39
N ARG A 35 9.34 -17.13 17.57
CA ARG A 35 9.47 -16.94 16.11
C ARG A 35 10.17 -15.63 15.77
N ARG A 36 9.78 -14.54 16.44
CA ARG A 36 10.39 -13.23 16.24
C ARG A 36 11.84 -13.17 16.69
N PHE A 37 12.17 -13.77 17.85
CA PHE A 37 13.55 -13.86 18.35
C PHE A 37 14.47 -14.65 17.40
N LYS A 38 13.93 -15.71 16.77
CA LYS A 38 14.64 -16.52 15.77
C LYS A 38 14.69 -15.87 14.37
N GLY A 39 14.12 -14.67 14.19
CA GLY A 39 14.06 -13.99 12.90
C GLY A 39 13.11 -14.65 11.87
N GLN A 40 12.20 -15.53 12.30
CA GLN A 40 11.25 -16.19 11.41
C GLN A 40 10.08 -15.27 11.01
N THR A 41 9.82 -14.23 11.80
CA THR A 41 8.84 -13.20 11.51
C THR A 41 9.51 -11.84 11.60
N VAL A 42 9.11 -10.90 10.73
CA VAL A 42 9.60 -9.52 10.72
C VAL A 42 8.56 -8.58 11.32
N ALA A 43 8.91 -7.30 11.53
CA ALA A 43 7.94 -6.30 11.96
C ALA A 43 6.77 -6.22 10.96
N ARG A 44 5.58 -5.84 11.44
CA ARG A 44 4.41 -5.75 10.55
C ARG A 44 4.67 -4.78 9.40
N ASP A 45 5.31 -3.66 9.70
CA ASP A 45 5.60 -2.62 8.73
C ASP A 45 6.67 -3.07 7.72
N GLU A 46 7.69 -3.79 8.19
CA GLU A 46 8.71 -4.43 7.33
C GLU A 46 8.09 -5.49 6.43
N TYR A 47 7.22 -6.34 6.98
CA TYR A 47 6.49 -7.34 6.21
C TYR A 47 5.64 -6.67 5.12
N GLN A 48 4.91 -5.62 5.48
CA GLN A 48 4.10 -4.87 4.53
C GLN A 48 4.97 -4.18 3.48
N ALA A 49 6.14 -3.64 3.85
CA ALA A 49 7.06 -3.04 2.90
C ALA A 49 7.59 -4.09 1.89
N HIS A 50 7.87 -5.30 2.36
CA HIS A 50 8.36 -6.40 1.53
C HIS A 50 7.27 -7.02 0.63
N ASP A 51 6.04 -7.17 1.13
CA ASP A 51 4.93 -7.78 0.37
C ASP A 51 4.24 -6.80 -0.60
N ARG A 52 4.62 -5.52 -0.58
CA ARG A 52 4.08 -4.52 -1.51
C ARG A 52 4.48 -4.81 -2.95
N LEU A 53 3.54 -4.53 -3.86
CA LEU A 53 3.76 -4.63 -5.31
C LEU A 53 4.82 -3.63 -5.80
N LEU A 54 4.83 -2.42 -5.22
CA LEU A 54 5.77 -1.35 -5.52
C LEU A 54 6.46 -0.94 -4.23
N ASN A 55 7.76 -0.69 -4.32
CA ASN A 55 8.51 -0.10 -3.23
C ASN A 55 8.10 1.38 -3.03
N GLU A 56 8.47 1.97 -1.90
CA GLU A 56 8.09 3.34 -1.56
C GLU A 56 8.60 4.37 -2.58
N THR A 57 9.79 4.16 -3.15
CA THR A 57 10.37 5.06 -4.16
C THR A 57 9.63 4.97 -5.50
N GLN A 58 9.21 3.78 -5.91
CA GLN A 58 8.38 3.54 -7.09
C GLN A 58 6.99 4.14 -6.91
N GLU A 59 6.38 3.97 -5.73
CA GLU A 59 5.10 4.61 -5.41
C GLU A 59 5.24 6.15 -5.48
N ALA A 60 6.31 6.72 -4.93
CA ALA A 60 6.55 8.17 -5.00
C ALA A 60 6.74 8.68 -6.45
N VAL A 61 7.48 7.93 -7.28
CA VAL A 61 7.62 8.25 -8.72
C VAL A 61 6.26 8.19 -9.42
N LEU A 62 5.45 7.17 -9.13
CA LEU A 62 4.12 7.02 -9.71
C LEU A 62 3.19 8.16 -9.29
N VAL A 63 3.19 8.56 -8.01
CA VAL A 63 2.42 9.73 -7.52
C VAL A 63 2.84 11.00 -8.25
N LYS A 64 4.15 11.25 -8.36
CA LYS A 64 4.67 12.42 -9.09
C LYS A 64 4.22 12.42 -10.55
N TYR A 65 4.24 11.26 -11.20
CA TYR A 65 3.79 11.12 -12.58
C TYR A 65 2.29 11.37 -12.73
N ILE A 66 1.47 10.82 -11.83
CA ILE A 66 0.02 11.05 -11.79
C ILE A 66 -0.30 12.54 -11.63
N ASN A 67 0.38 13.23 -10.71
CA ASN A 67 0.18 14.67 -10.51
C ASN A 67 0.58 15.49 -11.74
N ASN A 68 1.72 15.17 -12.38
CA ASN A 68 2.13 15.84 -13.63
C ASN A 68 1.11 15.65 -14.77
N LEU A 69 0.44 14.50 -14.82
CA LEU A 69 -0.65 14.28 -15.79
C LEU A 69 -1.89 15.09 -15.42
N SER A 70 -2.25 15.15 -14.14
CA SER A 70 -3.36 15.98 -13.64
C SER A 70 -3.12 17.47 -13.90
N ASP A 71 -1.91 17.98 -13.69
CA ASP A 71 -1.50 19.36 -13.99
C ASP A 71 -1.65 19.70 -15.49
N LYS A 72 -1.52 18.70 -16.36
CA LYS A 72 -1.73 18.82 -17.80
C LYS A 72 -3.19 18.63 -18.21
N CYS A 73 -4.12 18.70 -17.26
CA CYS A 73 -5.55 18.45 -17.47
C CYS A 73 -5.86 17.05 -18.02
N LEU A 74 -4.97 16.08 -17.79
CA LEU A 74 -5.11 14.69 -18.22
C LEU A 74 -5.06 13.73 -17.01
N PRO A 75 -5.95 13.91 -16.00
CA PRO A 75 -5.90 13.05 -14.82
C PRO A 75 -6.11 11.59 -15.24
N PRO A 76 -5.22 10.67 -14.84
CA PRO A 76 -5.30 9.28 -15.26
C PRO A 76 -6.51 8.57 -14.65
N THR A 77 -7.05 7.56 -15.34
CA THR A 77 -8.12 6.72 -14.78
C THR A 77 -7.55 5.66 -13.84
N THR A 78 -8.40 5.11 -12.99
CA THR A 78 -8.05 3.97 -12.12
C THR A 78 -7.46 2.78 -12.87
N ALA A 79 -8.02 2.45 -14.04
CA ALA A 79 -7.48 1.41 -14.92
C ALA A 79 -6.08 1.76 -15.43
N MET A 80 -5.85 3.02 -15.83
CA MET A 80 -4.55 3.45 -16.35
C MET A 80 -3.48 3.44 -15.26
N VAL A 81 -3.79 3.83 -14.02
CA VAL A 81 -2.88 3.71 -12.87
C VAL A 81 -2.52 2.25 -12.61
N GLY A 82 -3.49 1.33 -12.72
CA GLY A 82 -3.22 -0.11 -12.65
C GLY A 82 -2.23 -0.57 -13.73
N SER A 83 -2.41 -0.13 -14.98
CA SER A 83 -1.49 -0.43 -16.08
C SER A 83 -0.10 0.17 -15.89
N MET A 84 0.00 1.40 -15.35
CA MET A 84 1.30 2.02 -15.03
C MET A 84 2.04 1.22 -13.96
N ALA A 85 1.35 0.82 -12.89
CA ALA A 85 1.92 -0.03 -11.86
C ALA A 85 2.38 -1.38 -12.43
N ALA A 86 1.55 -2.01 -13.29
CA ALA A 86 1.91 -3.24 -13.98
C ALA A 86 3.17 -3.10 -14.85
N GLY A 87 3.33 -1.96 -15.52
CA GLY A 87 4.54 -1.64 -16.29
C GLY A 87 5.80 -1.54 -15.42
N LEU A 88 5.67 -0.96 -14.23
CA LEU A 88 6.79 -0.81 -13.28
C LEU A 88 7.22 -2.14 -12.65
N CYS A 89 6.28 -3.01 -12.28
CA CYS A 89 6.58 -4.27 -11.58
C CYS A 89 6.52 -5.53 -12.47
N LYS A 90 6.18 -5.38 -13.75
CA LYS A 90 5.96 -6.48 -14.72
C LYS A 90 4.94 -7.53 -14.24
N LYS A 91 4.02 -7.14 -13.35
CA LYS A 91 3.00 -8.01 -12.75
C LYS A 91 1.68 -7.25 -12.64
N GLN A 92 0.57 -7.91 -12.94
CA GLN A 92 -0.73 -7.24 -12.84
C GLN A 92 -1.09 -6.95 -11.36
N PRO A 93 -1.41 -5.70 -11.00
CA PRO A 93 -1.95 -5.39 -9.69
C PRO A 93 -3.29 -6.09 -9.47
N GLY A 94 -3.54 -6.52 -8.22
CA GLY A 94 -4.85 -7.04 -7.83
C GLY A 94 -5.93 -5.95 -7.89
N LYS A 95 -7.21 -6.38 -7.95
CA LYS A 95 -8.39 -5.50 -8.04
C LYS A 95 -8.37 -4.34 -7.03
N ASP A 96 -8.03 -4.64 -5.78
CA ASP A 96 -8.06 -3.66 -4.68
C ASP A 96 -6.76 -2.85 -4.55
N TRP A 97 -5.76 -3.10 -5.40
CA TRP A 97 -4.47 -2.43 -5.27
C TRP A 97 -4.58 -0.93 -5.55
N VAL A 98 -5.26 -0.51 -6.63
CA VAL A 98 -5.41 0.91 -6.97
C VAL A 98 -6.19 1.67 -5.88
N PRO A 99 -7.36 1.19 -5.40
CA PRO A 99 -8.04 1.84 -4.26
C PRO A 99 -7.16 1.94 -3.02
N ARG A 100 -6.39 0.90 -2.68
CA ARG A 100 -5.47 0.93 -1.54
C ARG A 100 -4.31 1.90 -1.75
N PHE A 101 -3.75 1.97 -2.96
CA PHE A 101 -2.69 2.92 -3.33
C PHE A 101 -3.17 4.36 -3.17
N VAL A 102 -4.36 4.67 -3.70
CA VAL A 102 -4.99 5.98 -3.57
C VAL A 102 -5.28 6.32 -2.11
N GLY A 103 -5.75 5.35 -1.33
CA GLY A 103 -5.95 5.54 0.11
C GLY A 103 -4.66 5.88 0.86
N ARG A 104 -3.53 5.25 0.51
CA ARG A 104 -2.21 5.54 1.10
C ARG A 104 -1.67 6.91 0.72
N HIS A 105 -1.90 7.35 -0.52
CA HIS A 105 -1.30 8.57 -1.08
C HIS A 105 -2.30 9.72 -1.24
N ARG A 106 -3.43 9.68 -0.53
CA ARG A 106 -4.52 10.66 -0.67
C ARG A 106 -4.07 12.10 -0.45
N GLU A 107 -3.12 12.30 0.45
CA GLU A 107 -2.56 13.61 0.81
C GLU A 107 -1.66 14.18 -0.28
N HIS A 108 -1.05 13.30 -1.08
CA HIS A 108 -0.06 13.65 -2.10
C HIS A 108 -0.63 13.64 -3.52
N LEU A 109 -1.78 12.98 -3.74
CA LEU A 109 -2.47 12.96 -5.02
C LEU A 109 -3.34 14.21 -5.17
N GLN A 110 -3.21 14.91 -6.29
CA GLN A 110 -4.09 16.03 -6.60
C GLN A 110 -5.55 15.55 -6.71
N ILE A 111 -6.45 16.32 -6.08
CA ILE A 111 -7.85 16.00 -5.73
C ILE A 111 -8.72 15.51 -6.92
N GLY A 112 -8.30 15.74 -8.17
CA GLY A 112 -9.03 15.35 -9.39
C GLY A 112 -9.16 13.85 -9.65
N PHE A 113 -8.46 12.98 -8.90
CA PHE A 113 -8.52 11.52 -9.07
C PHE A 113 -9.72 10.85 -8.39
N LEU A 114 -10.57 11.58 -7.67
CA LEU A 114 -11.71 11.00 -6.94
C LEU A 114 -12.76 10.42 -7.90
N GLU A 115 -13.45 9.34 -7.48
CA GLU A 115 -14.49 8.60 -8.23
C GLU A 115 -15.50 9.49 -8.99
N GLY A 116 -15.76 10.70 -8.49
CA GLY A 116 -16.63 11.67 -9.15
C GLY A 116 -16.16 12.06 -10.56
N PHE A 117 -14.85 12.12 -10.80
CA PHE A 117 -14.30 12.47 -12.12
C PHE A 117 -14.40 11.30 -13.10
N ASP A 118 -14.09 10.07 -12.65
CA ASP A 118 -14.27 8.85 -13.45
C ASP A 118 -15.76 8.62 -13.76
N LEU A 119 -16.67 8.88 -12.82
CA LEU A 119 -18.11 8.81 -13.06
C LEU A 119 -18.58 9.88 -14.06
N SER A 120 -18.05 11.11 -13.94
CA SER A 120 -18.35 12.20 -14.88
C SER A 120 -17.88 11.88 -16.29
N ARG A 121 -16.66 11.32 -16.44
CA ARG A 121 -16.15 10.82 -17.73
C ARG A 121 -17.03 9.71 -18.29
N LYS A 122 -17.39 8.71 -17.49
CA LYS A 122 -18.27 7.61 -17.94
C LYS A 122 -19.64 8.11 -18.40
N LYS A 123 -20.18 9.17 -17.79
CA LYS A 123 -21.41 9.84 -18.23
C LYS A 123 -21.22 10.63 -19.53
N ALA A 124 -20.08 11.31 -19.68
CA ALA A 124 -19.74 12.05 -20.89
C ALA A 124 -19.52 11.11 -22.09
N ASP A 125 -18.87 9.97 -21.87
CA ASP A 125 -18.61 8.94 -22.88
C ASP A 125 -19.86 8.05 -23.14
N ASN A 126 -21.05 8.64 -23.09
CA ASN A 126 -22.30 7.92 -23.33
C ASN A 126 -22.64 7.90 -24.82
N ALA A 127 -22.71 6.71 -25.41
CA ALA A 127 -23.05 6.49 -26.82
C ALA A 127 -24.37 7.18 -27.25
N PHE A 128 -25.35 7.28 -26.34
CA PHE A 128 -26.60 7.97 -26.60
C PHE A 128 -26.40 9.48 -26.80
N GLU A 129 -25.62 10.12 -25.93
CA GLU A 129 -25.34 11.55 -26.03
C GLU A 129 -24.47 11.87 -27.26
N TYR A 130 -23.50 11.00 -27.58
CA TYR A 130 -22.74 11.15 -28.83
C TYR A 130 -23.64 11.08 -30.06
N ARG A 131 -24.55 10.11 -30.12
CA ARG A 131 -25.48 9.98 -31.25
C ARG A 131 -26.31 11.26 -31.41
N ARG A 132 -26.84 11.79 -30.32
CA ARG A 132 -27.63 13.05 -30.31
C ARG A 132 -26.84 14.30 -30.74
N PHE A 133 -25.51 14.32 -30.54
CA PHE A 133 -24.69 15.47 -30.93
C PHE A 133 -24.36 15.47 -32.44
N PHE A 134 -24.22 14.28 -33.04
CA PHE A 134 -23.80 14.13 -34.44
C PHE A 134 -24.95 13.86 -35.43
N GLU A 135 -26.14 13.48 -34.95
CA GLU A 135 -27.40 13.39 -35.72
C GLU A 135 -28.27 14.65 -35.53
#